data_AF-A0A316TAS2-F1
#
_entry.id   AF-A0A316TAS2-F1
#
_cell.length_a   1.000
_cell.length_b   1.000
_cell.length_c   1.000
_cell.angle_alpha   90.00
_cell.angle_beta   90.00
_cell.angle_gamma   90.00
#
_symmetry.space_group_name_H-M   'P 1'
#
loop_
_entity.id
_entity.type
_entity.pdbx_description
1 polymer ?
#
loop_
_entity_poly.entity_id
_entity_poly.type
_entity_poly.pdbx_seq_one_letter_code
_entity_poly.pdbx_strand_id
1 'polypeptide(L)'
;YGIDTSGKYAVQLRYSDYQNYDYLIVMDEYNMINITRIIPSDPQQKIHKLLDFTQRGGNIADPWYTGNFDVTYDDVYEGCTCLLEHILHHDAALL
;
A
#
# COMPACT_ATOMS: atom_id res chain seq x y z
N TYR A 1 -15.29 -2.13 12.49
CA TYR A 1 -14.25 -1.27 13.10
C TYR A 1 -14.62 0.20 13.30
N GLY A 2 -15.81 0.69 12.89
CA GLY A 2 -16.23 2.07 13.21
C GLY A 2 -15.50 3.18 12.44
N ILE A 3 -14.79 2.83 11.36
CA ILE A 3 -14.06 3.75 10.49
C ILE A 3 -15.01 4.20 9.39
N ASP A 4 -15.16 5.51 9.20
CA ASP A 4 -15.98 6.08 8.13
C ASP A 4 -15.31 5.87 6.75
N THR A 5 -16.11 5.44 5.79
CA THR A 5 -15.71 5.21 4.40
C THR A 5 -16.49 6.10 3.43
N SER A 6 -17.28 7.04 3.94
CA SER A 6 -18.03 7.98 3.11
C SER A 6 -17.10 8.75 2.15
N GLY A 7 -17.57 8.91 0.91
CA GLY A 7 -16.80 9.59 -0.15
C GLY A 7 -15.64 8.79 -0.75
N LYS A 8 -15.39 7.55 -0.31
CA LYS A 8 -14.38 6.66 -0.93
C LYS A 8 -14.99 5.91 -2.10
N TYR A 9 -14.32 5.95 -3.25
CA TYR A 9 -14.70 5.22 -4.45
C TYR A 9 -13.46 4.68 -5.16
N ALA A 10 -13.64 3.61 -5.93
CA ALA A 10 -12.56 3.05 -6.71
C ALA A 10 -12.08 4.06 -7.77
N VAL A 11 -10.76 4.22 -7.87
CA VAL A 11 -10.11 5.05 -8.88
C VAL A 11 -9.03 4.24 -9.58
N GLN A 12 -8.77 4.59 -10.84
CA GLN A 12 -7.71 3.95 -11.61
C GLN A 12 -6.41 4.73 -11.43
N LEU A 13 -5.33 4.01 -11.09
CA LEU A 13 -3.98 4.55 -11.03
C LEU A 13 -3.58 5.20 -12.36
N ARG A 14 -2.93 6.36 -12.28
CA ARG A 14 -2.38 7.09 -13.42
C ARG A 14 -0.91 7.34 -13.22
N TYR A 15 -0.17 7.51 -14.32
CA TYR A 15 1.24 7.88 -14.26
C TYR A 15 1.48 9.18 -13.46
N SER A 16 0.56 10.15 -13.54
CA SER A 16 0.63 11.41 -12.77
C SER A 16 0.67 11.18 -11.25
N ASP A 17 0.11 10.07 -10.76
CA ASP A 17 0.10 9.76 -9.33
C ASP A 17 1.52 9.54 -8.80
N TYR A 18 2.44 9.06 -9.63
CA TYR A 18 3.86 8.92 -9.25
C TYR A 18 4.51 10.26 -8.85
N GLN A 19 4.05 11.35 -9.47
CA GLN A 19 4.53 12.70 -9.18
C GLN A 19 3.83 13.32 -7.97
N ASN A 20 2.59 12.91 -7.70
CA ASN A 20 1.73 13.50 -6.67
C ASN A 20 1.91 12.87 -5.29
N TYR A 21 2.37 11.62 -5.22
CA TYR A 21 2.50 10.88 -3.96
C TYR A 21 3.95 10.53 -3.65
N ASP A 22 4.27 10.52 -2.36
CA ASP A 22 5.57 10.10 -1.83
C ASP A 22 5.67 8.57 -1.73
N TYR A 23 4.54 7.91 -1.48
CA TYR A 23 4.43 6.46 -1.38
C TYR A 23 3.32 5.94 -2.29
N LEU A 24 3.62 4.89 -3.05
CA LEU A 24 2.66 4.12 -3.83
C LEU A 24 2.62 2.70 -3.28
N ILE A 25 1.61 2.43 -2.46
CA ILE A 25 1.48 1.17 -1.75
C ILE A 25 0.63 0.18 -2.53
N VAL A 26 1.20 -0.99 -2.84
CA VAL A 26 0.52 -2.12 -3.49
C VAL A 26 0.20 -3.23 -2.48
N MET A 27 -0.80 -4.05 -2.76
CA MET A 27 -1.29 -5.06 -1.80
C MET A 27 -0.64 -6.42 -1.96
N ASP A 28 -0.22 -6.78 -3.19
CA ASP A 28 0.35 -8.08 -3.51
C ASP A 28 1.33 -8.02 -4.70
N GLU A 29 1.92 -9.17 -5.02
CA GLU A 29 2.85 -9.33 -6.12
C GLU A 29 2.21 -9.07 -7.50
N TYR A 30 0.94 -9.41 -7.69
CA TYR A 30 0.26 -9.16 -8.97
C TYR A 30 0.04 -7.67 -9.20
N ASN A 31 -0.28 -6.92 -8.15
CA ASN A 31 -0.40 -5.47 -8.17
C ASN A 31 0.95 -4.86 -8.54
N MET A 32 2.04 -5.41 -7.98
CA MET A 32 3.39 -4.98 -8.29
C MET A 32 3.73 -5.22 -9.77
N ILE A 33 3.46 -6.41 -10.31
CA ILE A 33 3.65 -6.66 -11.75
C ILE A 33 2.81 -5.70 -12.60
N ASN A 34 1.54 -5.48 -12.24
CA ASN A 34 0.62 -4.66 -13.03
C ASN A 34 0.98 -3.17 -12.99
N ILE A 35 1.53 -2.66 -11.88
CA ILE A 35 1.89 -1.25 -11.76
C ILE A 35 2.95 -0.85 -12.79
N THR A 36 3.86 -1.78 -13.16
CA THR A 36 4.92 -1.54 -14.15
C THR A 36 4.38 -1.18 -15.55
N ARG A 37 3.14 -1.54 -15.86
CA ARG A 37 2.48 -1.17 -17.12
C ARG A 37 2.04 0.29 -17.16
N ILE A 38 1.81 0.89 -16.00
CA ILE A 38 1.34 2.27 -15.83
C ILE A 38 2.52 3.17 -15.44
N ILE A 39 3.38 2.69 -14.55
CA ILE A 39 4.58 3.36 -14.02
C ILE A 39 5.78 2.47 -14.34
N PRO A 40 6.42 2.64 -15.51
CA PRO A 40 7.46 1.73 -15.99
C PRO A 40 8.80 1.85 -15.24
N SER A 41 9.00 2.90 -14.44
CA SER A 41 10.21 3.07 -13.64
C SER A 41 9.91 3.72 -12.29
N ASP A 42 10.68 3.32 -11.28
CA ASP A 42 10.59 3.86 -9.93
C ASP A 42 11.95 4.41 -9.44
N PRO A 43 12.47 5.49 -10.05
CA PRO A 43 13.77 6.05 -9.68
C PRO A 43 13.83 6.60 -8.25
N GLN A 44 12.69 7.00 -7.69
CA GLN A 44 12.60 7.53 -6.32
C GLN A 44 12.34 6.43 -5.28
N GLN A 45 12.22 5.15 -5.70
CA GLN A 45 11.96 4.01 -4.81
C GLN A 45 10.73 4.24 -3.93
N LYS A 46 9.60 4.61 -4.54
CA LYS A 46 8.34 4.95 -3.89
C LYS A 46 7.32 3.80 -3.88
N ILE A 47 7.54 2.76 -4.68
CA ILE A 47 6.59 1.66 -4.85
C ILE A 47 6.96 0.53 -3.91
N HIS A 48 6.05 0.19 -2.98
CA HIS A 48 6.27 -0.84 -1.96
C HIS A 48 5.03 -1.70 -1.76
N LYS A 49 5.18 -2.96 -1.36
CA LYS A 49 4.04 -3.69 -0.79
C LYS A 49 3.80 -3.18 0.63
N LEU A 50 2.53 -3.11 1.04
CA LEU A 50 2.19 -2.63 2.39
C LEU A 50 2.89 -3.44 3.49
N LEU A 51 3.01 -4.75 3.29
CA LEU A 51 3.63 -5.63 4.27
C LEU A 51 5.16 -5.58 4.27
N ASP A 52 5.80 -4.94 3.28
CA ASP A 52 7.28 -4.78 3.28
C ASP A 52 7.75 -3.90 4.44
N PHE A 53 6.85 -3.10 5.04
CA PHE A 53 7.13 -2.33 6.26
C PHE A 53 7.05 -3.15 7.54
N THR A 54 6.51 -4.37 7.49
CA THR A 54 6.44 -5.30 8.62
C THR A 54 7.67 -6.21 8.67
N GLN A 55 7.84 -6.96 9.77
CA GLN A 55 8.93 -7.95 9.84
C GLN A 55 8.73 -9.16 8.93
N ARG A 56 7.49 -9.47 8.54
CA ARG A 56 7.17 -10.68 7.77
C ARG A 56 7.21 -10.47 6.27
N GLY A 57 6.97 -9.25 5.79
CA GLY A 57 6.82 -8.99 4.35
C GLY A 57 5.63 -9.73 3.74
N GLY A 58 5.60 -9.79 2.41
CA GLY A 58 4.72 -10.67 1.65
C GLY A 58 3.49 -9.98 1.06
N ASN A 59 2.43 -10.75 0.85
CA ASN A 59 1.22 -10.32 0.17
C ASN A 59 0.06 -10.25 1.17
N ILE A 60 -0.81 -9.26 0.99
CA ILE A 60 -2.09 -9.21 1.69
C ILE A 60 -3.00 -10.32 1.14
N ALA A 61 -3.70 -11.01 2.03
CA ALA A 61 -4.74 -11.96 1.63
C ALA A 61 -5.91 -11.22 0.96
N ASP A 62 -6.06 -11.37 -0.35
CA ASP A 62 -7.14 -10.72 -1.10
C ASP A 62 -8.51 -11.36 -0.73
N PRO A 63 -9.45 -10.56 -0.18
CA PRO A 63 -10.75 -11.07 0.26
C PRO A 63 -11.66 -11.42 -0.93
N TRP A 64 -11.38 -10.90 -2.13
CA TRP A 64 -12.16 -11.20 -3.33
C TRP A 64 -12.03 -12.67 -3.76
N TYR A 65 -10.84 -13.26 -3.57
CA TYR A 65 -10.58 -14.66 -3.92
C TYR A 65 -10.85 -15.61 -2.75
N THR A 66 -10.59 -15.18 -1.51
CA THR A 66 -10.70 -16.04 -0.32
C THR A 66 -12.06 -15.97 0.36
N GLY A 67 -12.78 -14.86 0.20
CA GLY A 67 -13.98 -14.53 0.98
C GLY A 67 -13.70 -14.19 2.45
N ASN A 68 -12.43 -14.14 2.88
CA ASN A 68 -12.05 -13.92 4.27
C ASN A 68 -11.52 -12.50 4.47
N PHE A 69 -12.41 -11.62 4.93
CA PHE A 69 -12.08 -10.22 5.20
C PHE A 69 -11.33 -10.02 6.52
N ASP A 70 -11.38 -10.96 7.44
CA ASP A 70 -10.72 -10.83 8.75
C ASP A 70 -9.20 -10.89 8.58
N VAL A 71 -8.71 -11.85 7.78
CA VAL A 71 -7.27 -11.96 7.48
C VAL A 71 -6.78 -10.74 6.70
N THR A 72 -7.55 -10.26 5.71
CA THR A 72 -7.22 -9.02 4.99
C THR A 72 -7.13 -7.83 5.94
N TYR A 73 -8.07 -7.73 6.89
CA TYR A 73 -8.08 -6.65 7.85
C TYR A 73 -6.84 -6.68 8.75
N ASP A 74 -6.49 -7.86 9.29
CA ASP A 74 -5.32 -8.03 10.13
C ASP A 74 -4.04 -7.66 9.37
N ASP A 75 -3.91 -8.10 8.11
CA ASP A 75 -2.80 -7.74 7.23
C ASP A 75 -2.70 -6.21 7.01
N VAL A 76 -3.82 -5.57 6.65
CA VAL A 76 -3.88 -4.13 6.40
C VAL A 76 -3.58 -3.33 7.66
N TYR A 77 -4.12 -3.76 8.81
CA TYR A 77 -3.93 -3.07 10.08
C TYR A 77 -2.47 -3.12 10.55
N GLU A 78 -1.84 -4.29 10.49
CA GLU A 78 -0.42 -4.46 10.80
C GLU A 78 0.44 -3.58 9.88
N GLY A 79 0.23 -3.70 8.56
CA GLY A 79 1.01 -2.97 7.58
C GLY A 79 0.85 -1.45 7.68
N CYS A 80 -0.37 -0.94 7.90
CA CYS A 80 -0.60 0.49 8.13
C CYS A 80 0.08 1.00 9.41
N THR A 81 0.10 0.19 10.47
CA THR A 81 0.75 0.56 11.73
C THR A 81 2.26 0.69 11.53
N CYS A 82 2.90 -0.30 10.92
CA CYS A 82 4.35 -0.27 10.66
C CYS A 82 4.74 0.81 9.63
N LEU A 83 3.94 1.05 8.59
CA LEU A 83 4.16 2.14 7.65
C LEU A 83 4.09 3.51 8.35
N LEU A 84 3.12 3.71 9.24
CA LEU A 84 3.02 4.95 10.00
C LEU A 84 4.25 5.16 10.89
N GLU A 85 4.70 4.12 11.60
CA GLU A 85 5.94 4.17 12.39
C GLU A 85 7.16 4.50 11.52
N HIS A 86 7.26 3.88 10.33
CA HIS A 86 8.32 4.18 9.37
C HIS A 86 8.36 5.67 9.03
N ILE A 87 7.22 6.23 8.60
CA ILE A 87 7.10 7.64 8.22
C ILE A 87 7.44 8.56 9.41
N LEU A 88 6.93 8.27 10.61
CA LEU A 88 7.17 9.09 11.81
C LEU A 88 8.64 9.07 12.28
N HIS A 89 9.39 8.01 11.99
CA HIS A 89 10.77 7.86 12.47
C HIS A 89 11.84 8.17 11.41
N HIS A 90 11.55 7.95 10.13
CA HIS A 90 12.53 8.12 9.05
C HIS A 90 12.30 9.41 8.27
N ASP A 91 11.04 9.80 8.03
CA ASP A 91 10.72 10.94 7.16
C ASP A 91 10.37 12.21 7.95
N ALA A 92 9.90 12.08 9.20
CA ALA A 92 9.66 13.25 10.05
C ALA A 92 10.93 14.04 10.37
N ALA A 93 12.12 13.46 10.18
CA ALA A 93 13.40 14.17 10.29
C ALA A 93 13.71 15.08 9.08
N LEU A 94 12.90 15.03 8.02
CA LEU A 94 13.04 15.81 6.79
C LEU A 94 11.99 16.94 6.66
N LEU A 95 11.10 17.10 7.64
CA LEU A 95 10.14 18.20 7.78
C LEU A 95 10.62 19.20 8.86
#